data_AF-A0A8S3F9E8-F1
#
_entry.id   AF-A0A8S3F9E8-F1
#
_cell.length_a   1.000
_cell.length_b   1.000
_cell.length_c   1.000
_cell.angle_alpha   90.00
_cell.angle_beta   90.00
_cell.angle_gamma   90.00
#
_symmetry.space_group_name_H-M   'P 1'
#
loop_
_entity.id
_entity.type
_entity.pdbx_description
1 polymer ?
#
loop_
_entity_poly.entity_id
_entity_poly.type
_entity_poly.pdbx_seq_one_letter_code
_entity_poly.pdbx_strand_id
1 'polypeptide(L)'
;MYLRCYSRLSISRRRNYFFHAILVILCISSFLALKKTKANPSSSIHTHTVSTFQNILTNKTALNCVGDPLKQWCKNQVQLCNSSLTVYNRLFVLTRAITLQPQYAKGKRIGGEDIQTVLNQPEQNEYFQFEKDFIRLSCKVENIQENIPNSHLSSIFSSLTTYETQPVTQIIDETTIAVNRRDYANFYHTITDLYTVYLLCCFFRRDP
;
A
#
# COMPACT_ATOMS: atom_id res chain seq x y z
N MET A 1 8.65 -7.85 2.66
CA MET A 1 7.73 -8.39 3.69
C MET A 1 6.43 -8.74 2.98
N TYR A 2 6.14 -10.04 2.82
CA TYR A 2 4.96 -10.52 2.11
C TYR A 2 3.68 -10.19 2.87
N LEU A 3 2.76 -9.47 2.25
CA LEU A 3 1.35 -9.42 2.69
C LEU A 3 0.59 -10.51 1.92
N ARG A 4 0.70 -11.76 2.37
CA ARG A 4 -0.34 -12.77 2.06
C ARG A 4 -1.47 -12.56 3.06
N CYS A 5 -2.46 -11.76 2.66
CA CYS A 5 -3.67 -11.57 3.44
C CYS A 5 -4.63 -12.76 3.20
N TYR A 6 -4.44 -13.83 3.97
CA TYR A 6 -5.52 -14.79 4.24
C TYR A 6 -6.00 -14.57 5.66
N SER A 7 -7.02 -13.74 5.83
CA SER A 7 -7.75 -13.60 7.08
C SER A 7 -8.96 -14.55 7.08
N ARG A 8 -8.76 -15.76 7.61
CA ARG A 8 -9.84 -16.45 8.33
C ARG A 8 -10.03 -15.72 9.65
N LEU A 9 -10.90 -14.71 9.66
CA LEU A 9 -11.38 -14.05 10.86
C LEU A 9 -12.34 -14.99 11.60
N SER A 10 -11.87 -15.61 12.67
CA SER A 10 -12.73 -16.16 13.72
C SER A 10 -12.84 -15.12 14.84
N ILE A 11 -13.80 -14.21 14.72
CA ILE A 11 -14.20 -13.33 15.82
C ILE A 11 -15.24 -14.06 16.67
N SER A 12 -14.84 -14.44 17.88
CA SER A 12 -15.73 -14.85 18.96
C SER A 12 -15.97 -13.65 19.88
N ARG A 13 -17.13 -12.98 19.76
CA ARG A 13 -17.91 -12.47 20.90
C ARG A 13 -19.24 -11.82 20.49
N ARG A 14 -20.29 -12.30 21.17
CA ARG A 14 -21.70 -11.84 21.27
C ARG A 14 -22.45 -11.63 19.95
N ARG A 15 -23.15 -12.71 19.59
CA ARG A 15 -24.15 -12.87 18.52
C ARG A 15 -25.11 -11.68 18.41
N ASN A 16 -24.83 -10.77 17.50
CA ASN A 16 -25.83 -9.91 16.89
C ASN A 16 -26.20 -10.55 15.54
N TYR A 17 -27.16 -11.48 15.55
CA TYR A 17 -27.51 -12.31 14.38
C TYR A 17 -27.89 -11.49 13.15
N PHE A 18 -28.37 -10.26 13.35
CA PHE A 18 -28.72 -9.33 12.28
C PHE A 18 -27.50 -8.92 11.42
N PHE A 19 -26.37 -8.64 12.05
CA PHE A 19 -25.14 -8.27 11.33
C PHE A 19 -24.53 -9.47 10.59
N HIS A 20 -24.61 -10.67 11.17
CA HIS A 20 -24.20 -11.88 10.46
C HIS A 20 -25.10 -12.18 9.26
N ALA A 21 -26.41 -11.96 9.36
CA ALA A 21 -27.32 -12.16 8.24
C ALA A 21 -27.00 -11.21 7.07
N ILE A 22 -26.76 -9.93 7.35
CA ILE A 22 -26.39 -8.94 6.32
C ILE A 22 -25.05 -9.29 5.67
N LEU A 23 -24.04 -9.64 6.48
CA LEU A 23 -22.72 -10.02 5.98
C LEU A 23 -22.77 -11.29 5.11
N VAL A 24 -23.57 -12.29 5.53
CA VAL A 24 -23.77 -13.52 4.75
C VAL A 24 -24.48 -13.23 3.43
N ILE A 25 -25.50 -12.36 3.42
CA ILE A 25 -26.19 -11.98 2.17
C ILE A 25 -25.24 -11.25 1.21
N LEU A 26 -24.40 -10.34 1.71
CA LEU A 26 -23.39 -9.62 0.90
C LEU A 26 -22.27 -10.55 0.40
N CYS A 27 -21.86 -11.55 1.19
CA CYS A 27 -20.90 -12.55 0.76
C CYS A 27 -21.49 -13.52 -0.29
N ILE A 28 -22.76 -13.90 -0.17
CA ILE A 28 -23.42 -14.78 -1.14
C ILE A 28 -23.63 -14.04 -2.47
N SER A 29 -24.05 -12.77 -2.45
CA SER A 29 -24.25 -11.99 -3.67
C SER A 29 -22.94 -11.76 -4.44
N SER A 30 -21.83 -11.51 -3.74
CA SER A 30 -20.50 -11.41 -4.35
C SER A 30 -19.99 -12.75 -4.88
N PHE A 31 -20.21 -13.87 -4.18
CA PHE A 31 -19.85 -15.21 -4.67
C PHE A 31 -20.64 -15.62 -5.92
N LEU A 32 -21.93 -15.27 -5.99
CA LEU A 32 -22.76 -15.53 -7.16
C LEU A 32 -22.38 -14.66 -8.36
N ALA A 33 -21.89 -13.44 -8.13
CA ALA A 33 -21.33 -12.60 -9.18
C ALA A 33 -20.00 -13.14 -9.74
N LEU A 34 -19.13 -13.70 -8.88
CA LEU A 34 -17.83 -14.27 -9.26
C LEU A 34 -17.92 -15.62 -9.99
N LYS A 35 -18.93 -16.45 -9.71
CA LYS A 35 -19.12 -17.74 -10.41
C LYS A 35 -19.58 -17.59 -11.87
N LYS A 36 -20.01 -16.41 -12.31
CA LYS A 36 -20.42 -16.18 -13.70
C LYS A 36 -19.25 -15.93 -14.66
N THR A 37 -18.02 -15.82 -14.14
CA THR A 37 -16.81 -15.48 -14.90
C THR A 37 -15.63 -16.35 -14.50
N LYS A 38 -15.62 -17.63 -14.90
CA LYS A 38 -14.43 -18.37 -15.40
C LYS A 38 -14.72 -19.86 -15.52
N ALA A 39 -14.79 -20.33 -16.76
CA ALA A 39 -14.53 -21.71 -17.14
C ALA A 39 -13.16 -21.80 -17.82
N ASN A 40 -12.48 -22.90 -17.51
CA ASN A 40 -11.24 -23.47 -18.08
C ASN A 40 -9.87 -23.01 -17.54
N PRO A 41 -9.09 -23.95 -16.97
CA PRO A 41 -7.69 -23.79 -16.60
C PRO A 41 -6.75 -24.49 -17.61
N SER A 42 -5.52 -24.02 -17.70
CA SER A 42 -4.39 -24.84 -18.13
C SER A 42 -3.09 -24.27 -17.56
N SER A 43 -2.40 -25.13 -16.83
CA SER A 43 -1.09 -24.95 -16.19
C SER A 43 0.07 -25.18 -17.15
N SER A 44 1.16 -24.42 -17.01
CA SER A 44 2.50 -24.89 -17.37
C SER A 44 3.57 -24.18 -16.54
N ILE A 45 4.46 -24.97 -15.96
CA ILE A 45 5.64 -24.58 -15.20
C ILE A 45 6.74 -24.14 -16.18
N HIS A 46 7.34 -22.97 -15.98
CA HIS A 46 8.61 -22.62 -16.62
C HIS A 46 9.59 -22.01 -15.61
N THR A 47 10.77 -22.61 -15.58
CA THR A 47 12.00 -22.19 -14.90
C THR A 47 12.52 -20.88 -15.51
N HIS A 48 12.76 -19.87 -14.67
CA HIS A 48 13.35 -18.60 -15.12
C HIS A 48 14.86 -18.55 -14.87
N THR A 49 15.61 -18.64 -15.97
CA THR A 49 16.99 -18.16 -16.10
C THR A 49 17.05 -16.64 -16.01
N VAL A 50 18.10 -16.15 -15.34
CA VAL A 50 18.43 -14.75 -15.14
C VAL A 50 18.75 -14.09 -16.50
N SER A 51 17.95 -13.09 -16.89
CA SER A 51 18.28 -12.18 -17.99
C SER A 51 17.90 -10.74 -17.63
N THR A 52 18.94 -9.93 -17.42
CA THR A 52 19.09 -8.52 -17.85
C THR A 52 17.86 -7.61 -17.76
N PHE A 53 17.79 -6.82 -16.68
CA PHE A 53 16.97 -5.61 -16.56
C PHE A 53 17.46 -4.54 -17.54
N GLN A 54 16.93 -4.51 -18.77
CA GLN A 54 17.16 -3.34 -19.64
C GLN A 54 16.01 -2.94 -20.57
N ASN A 55 14.81 -3.54 -20.51
CA ASN A 55 13.69 -3.09 -21.34
C ASN A 55 12.32 -3.20 -20.64
N ILE A 56 12.08 -2.36 -19.63
CA ILE A 56 10.71 -2.02 -19.19
C ILE A 56 10.56 -0.50 -19.24
N LEU A 57 10.71 0.05 -20.44
CA LEU A 57 10.18 1.37 -20.78
C LEU A 57 9.03 1.14 -21.76
N THR A 58 7.95 1.90 -21.59
CA THR A 58 6.79 2.02 -22.50
C THR A 58 5.65 1.01 -22.32
N ASN A 59 4.97 1.11 -21.17
CA ASN A 59 3.52 1.19 -21.22
C ASN A 59 3.08 2.23 -20.20
N LYS A 60 2.80 3.45 -20.68
CA LYS A 60 2.23 4.52 -19.88
C LYS A 60 0.79 4.10 -19.60
N THR A 61 0.58 3.27 -18.57
CA THR A 61 -0.78 2.94 -18.09
C THR A 61 -1.50 4.26 -17.85
N ALA A 62 -2.49 4.56 -18.69
CA ALA A 62 -3.19 5.83 -18.64
C ALA A 62 -3.88 5.96 -17.28
N LEU A 63 -3.60 7.06 -16.58
CA LEU A 63 -4.24 7.37 -15.30
C LEU A 63 -5.75 7.57 -15.52
N ASN A 64 -6.58 7.21 -14.54
CA ASN A 64 -7.98 7.57 -14.55
C ASN A 64 -8.17 8.95 -13.89
N CYS A 65 -8.25 10.00 -14.70
CA CYS A 65 -8.44 11.38 -14.25
C CYS A 65 -9.91 11.85 -14.31
N VAL A 66 -10.87 10.93 -14.40
CA VAL A 66 -12.30 11.26 -14.59
C VAL A 66 -13.01 11.31 -13.24
N GLY A 67 -13.80 12.37 -13.03
CA GLY A 67 -14.57 12.58 -11.79
C GLY A 67 -13.75 13.18 -10.65
N ASP A 68 -14.42 13.75 -9.66
CA ASP A 68 -13.79 14.20 -8.41
C ASP A 68 -13.70 13.02 -7.42
N PRO A 69 -12.60 12.86 -6.66
CA PRO A 69 -11.42 13.75 -6.57
C PRO A 69 -10.32 13.46 -7.62
N LEU A 70 -10.47 12.44 -8.47
CA LEU A 70 -9.41 11.93 -9.36
C LEU A 70 -8.89 12.99 -10.35
N LYS A 71 -9.77 13.86 -10.85
CA LYS A 71 -9.41 14.97 -11.74
C LYS A 71 -8.41 15.92 -11.08
N GLN A 72 -8.54 16.17 -9.78
CA GLN A 72 -7.64 17.05 -9.04
C GLN A 72 -6.24 16.43 -8.90
N TRP A 73 -6.17 15.12 -8.71
CA TRP A 73 -4.91 14.39 -8.55
C TRP A 73 -4.02 14.46 -9.80
N CYS A 74 -4.63 14.64 -10.99
CA CYS A 74 -3.88 14.76 -12.24
C CYS A 74 -3.29 16.16 -12.50
N LYS A 75 -3.70 17.21 -11.78
CA LYS A 75 -3.33 18.60 -12.12
C LYS A 75 -1.90 18.96 -11.77
N ASN A 76 -1.38 18.45 -10.65
CA ASN A 76 -0.07 18.83 -10.12
C ASN A 76 0.77 17.57 -9.94
N GLN A 77 1.74 17.34 -10.81
CA GLN A 77 2.63 16.18 -10.72
C GLN A 77 4.08 16.66 -10.70
N VAL A 78 4.84 16.19 -9.73
CA VAL A 78 6.29 16.40 -9.67
C VAL A 78 6.95 15.05 -9.90
N GLN A 79 7.66 14.92 -11.02
CA GLN A 79 8.40 13.72 -11.37
C GLN A 79 9.88 13.91 -11.02
N LEU A 80 10.43 12.95 -10.30
CA LEU A 80 11.81 12.91 -9.83
C LEU A 80 12.41 11.56 -10.25
N CYS A 81 13.72 11.50 -10.43
CA CYS A 81 14.43 10.28 -10.82
C CYS A 81 13.88 9.57 -12.06
N ASN A 82 13.77 10.26 -13.20
CA ASN A 82 13.23 9.65 -14.42
C ASN A 82 11.85 8.99 -14.22
N SER A 83 11.00 9.62 -13.40
CA SER A 83 9.67 9.13 -12.99
C SER A 83 9.65 7.91 -12.06
N SER A 84 10.80 7.51 -11.48
CA SER A 84 10.84 6.50 -10.42
C SER A 84 10.22 7.01 -9.11
N LEU A 85 10.10 8.32 -8.94
CA LEU A 85 9.36 8.96 -7.86
C LEU A 85 8.42 10.00 -8.47
N THR A 86 7.13 9.88 -8.23
CA THR A 86 6.14 10.86 -8.70
C THR A 86 5.25 11.30 -7.54
N VAL A 87 5.22 12.60 -7.26
CA VAL A 87 4.33 13.18 -6.24
C VAL A 87 3.10 13.73 -6.92
N TYR A 88 1.91 13.31 -6.46
CA TYR A 88 0.61 13.73 -6.99
C TYR A 88 -0.06 14.72 -6.05
N ASN A 89 -0.15 15.98 -6.47
CA ASN A 89 -0.81 17.10 -5.80
C ASN A 89 -0.46 17.25 -4.31
N ARG A 90 0.73 16.82 -3.91
CA ARG A 90 1.15 16.69 -2.50
C ARG A 90 0.13 15.91 -1.64
N LEU A 91 -0.54 14.91 -2.21
CA LEU A 91 -1.48 14.03 -1.50
C LEU A 91 -0.89 12.65 -1.28
N PHE A 92 -0.26 12.09 -2.31
CA PHE A 92 0.38 10.79 -2.27
C PHE A 92 1.58 10.73 -3.20
N VAL A 93 2.38 9.69 -3.04
CA VAL A 93 3.62 9.48 -3.76
C VAL A 93 3.58 8.10 -4.40
N LEU A 94 3.85 8.06 -5.71
CA LEU A 94 4.12 6.83 -6.44
C LEU A 94 5.63 6.62 -6.49
N THR A 95 6.07 5.43 -6.13
CA THR A 95 7.46 5.02 -6.28
C THR A 95 7.57 3.82 -7.21
N ARG A 96 8.67 3.74 -7.98
CA ARG A 96 9.01 2.62 -8.85
C ARG A 96 10.46 2.26 -8.53
N ALA A 97 10.72 0.99 -8.25
CA ALA A 97 12.05 0.49 -7.89
C ALA A 97 12.66 1.18 -6.65
N ILE A 98 11.94 1.13 -5.52
CA ILE A 98 12.52 1.47 -4.21
C ILE A 98 13.05 0.22 -3.51
N THR A 99 14.04 0.41 -2.65
CA THR A 99 14.46 -0.60 -1.68
C THR A 99 13.91 -0.22 -0.32
N LEU A 100 13.23 -1.15 0.34
CA LEU A 100 12.86 -1.03 1.74
C LEU A 100 13.94 -1.65 2.61
N GLN A 101 14.29 -0.99 3.71
CA GLN A 101 15.29 -1.44 4.68
C GLN A 101 14.59 -1.66 6.04
N PRO A 102 13.99 -2.85 6.27
CA PRO A 102 13.10 -3.09 7.40
C PRO A 102 13.72 -2.81 8.77
N GLN A 103 15.04 -2.90 8.90
CA GLN A 103 15.76 -2.59 10.14
C GLN A 103 15.60 -1.14 10.61
N TYR A 104 15.19 -0.22 9.73
CA TYR A 104 14.90 1.17 10.05
C TYR A 104 13.40 1.45 10.29
N ALA A 105 12.55 0.42 10.25
CA ALA A 105 11.18 0.51 10.75
C ALA A 105 11.14 0.01 12.20
N LYS A 106 10.82 0.92 13.12
CA LYS A 106 10.69 0.63 14.55
C LYS A 106 9.22 0.61 14.92
N GLY A 107 8.74 -0.56 15.34
CA GLY A 107 7.45 -0.72 16.00
C GLY A 107 7.69 -1.34 17.36
N LYS A 108 7.10 -0.77 18.41
CA LYS A 108 7.11 -1.43 19.73
C LYS A 108 6.28 -2.71 19.71
N ARG A 109 5.27 -2.75 18.83
CA ARG A 109 4.29 -3.81 18.68
C ARG A 109 4.32 -4.33 17.25
N ILE A 110 4.10 -5.63 17.11
CA ILE A 110 4.08 -6.36 15.84
C ILE A 110 2.66 -6.68 15.38
N GLY A 111 1.67 -6.49 16.25
CA GLY A 111 0.28 -6.89 16.02
C GLY A 111 0.06 -8.36 16.36
N GLY A 112 -1.13 -8.68 16.88
CA GLY A 112 -1.50 -10.04 17.31
C GLY A 112 -1.09 -10.38 18.75
N GLU A 113 -0.60 -9.41 19.52
CA GLU A 113 -0.39 -9.56 20.96
C GLU A 113 -1.69 -9.78 21.72
N ASP A 114 -1.59 -10.36 22.92
CA ASP A 114 -2.74 -10.51 23.81
C ASP A 114 -3.30 -9.15 24.24
N ILE A 115 -4.64 -9.01 24.24
CA ILE A 115 -5.32 -7.74 24.53
C ILE A 115 -4.92 -7.14 25.89
N GLN A 116 -4.62 -7.97 26.89
CA GLN A 116 -4.22 -7.51 28.22
C GLN A 116 -2.84 -6.83 28.21
N THR A 117 -1.99 -7.18 27.24
CA THR A 117 -0.64 -6.62 27.10
C THR A 117 -0.60 -5.30 26.35
N VAL A 118 -1.69 -4.94 25.68
CA VAL A 118 -1.83 -3.72 24.87
C VAL A 118 -2.90 -2.76 25.41
N LEU A 119 -3.73 -3.21 26.37
CA LEU A 119 -4.74 -2.38 26.99
C LEU A 119 -4.12 -1.14 27.67
N ASN A 120 -4.72 0.03 27.47
CA ASN A 120 -4.30 1.31 28.06
C ASN A 120 -2.86 1.74 27.73
N GLN A 121 -2.26 1.20 26.66
CA GLN A 121 -0.94 1.66 26.23
C GLN A 121 -1.01 3.07 25.63
N PRO A 122 0.07 3.86 25.72
CA PRO A 122 0.18 5.12 24.99
C PRO A 122 0.02 4.89 23.48
N GLU A 123 -0.83 5.70 22.84
CA GLU A 123 -1.14 5.64 21.40
C GLU A 123 0.13 5.67 20.53
N GLN A 124 1.16 6.43 20.92
CA GLN A 124 2.42 6.50 20.18
C GLN A 124 3.14 5.15 20.02
N ASN A 125 2.83 4.16 20.87
CA ASN A 125 3.42 2.82 20.81
C ASN A 125 2.72 1.92 19.78
N GLU A 126 1.60 2.35 19.22
CA GLU A 126 0.84 1.63 18.19
C GLU A 126 1.37 1.90 16.79
N TYR A 127 2.07 3.04 16.61
CA TYR A 127 2.53 3.49 15.31
C TYR A 127 3.94 2.99 15.00
N PHE A 128 4.15 2.64 13.73
CA PHE A 128 5.50 2.47 13.21
C PHE A 128 6.20 3.82 13.11
N GLN A 129 7.45 3.84 13.56
CA GLN A 129 8.38 4.94 13.36
C GLN A 129 9.35 4.54 12.25
N PHE A 130 9.51 5.42 11.26
CA PHE A 130 10.40 5.19 10.13
C PHE A 130 11.63 6.07 10.30
N GLU A 131 12.77 5.44 10.54
CA GLU A 131 14.04 6.16 10.61
C GLU A 131 14.59 6.44 9.22
N LYS A 132 15.48 7.42 9.12
CA LYS A 132 16.24 7.70 7.91
C LYS A 132 16.83 6.40 7.35
N ASP A 133 16.78 6.25 6.03
CA ASP A 133 17.19 5.06 5.25
C ASP A 133 16.19 3.92 5.18
N PHE A 134 15.00 4.02 5.78
CA PHE A 134 13.96 3.01 5.61
C PHE A 134 13.52 2.86 4.14
N ILE A 135 13.28 3.97 3.43
CA ILE A 135 13.06 3.98 1.97
C ILE A 135 14.33 4.45 1.27
N ARG A 136 14.82 3.66 0.33
CA ARG A 136 15.99 3.96 -0.48
C ARG A 136 15.64 4.04 -1.96
N LEU A 137 16.01 5.15 -2.60
CA LEU A 137 15.94 5.35 -4.05
C LEU A 137 17.31 5.16 -4.68
N SER A 138 17.37 4.52 -5.84
CA SER A 138 18.59 4.27 -6.60
C SER A 138 19.04 5.45 -7.47
N CYS A 139 18.74 6.67 -7.07
CA CYS A 139 18.94 7.88 -7.85
C CYS A 139 19.13 9.08 -6.92
N LYS A 140 19.97 10.03 -7.32
CA LYS A 140 20.20 11.26 -6.55
C LYS A 140 19.09 12.26 -6.80
N VAL A 141 18.49 12.78 -5.73
CA VAL A 141 17.48 13.84 -5.75
C VAL A 141 17.86 14.89 -4.71
N GLU A 142 18.07 16.11 -5.16
CA GLU A 142 18.27 17.25 -4.27
C GLU A 142 16.92 17.70 -3.70
N ASN A 143 16.92 18.12 -2.43
CA ASN A 143 15.76 18.69 -1.74
C ASN A 143 14.46 17.86 -1.85
N ILE A 144 14.59 16.53 -1.76
CA ILE A 144 13.43 15.62 -1.87
C ILE A 144 12.32 15.94 -0.87
N GLN A 145 12.69 16.43 0.32
CA GLN A 145 11.75 16.77 1.39
C GLN A 145 10.89 18.00 1.08
N GLU A 146 11.33 18.93 0.21
CA GLU A 146 10.53 20.10 -0.19
C GLU A 146 9.33 19.71 -1.08
N ASN A 147 9.46 18.57 -1.76
CA ASN A 147 8.47 18.06 -2.70
C ASN A 147 7.52 17.05 -2.07
N ILE A 148 7.90 16.44 -0.95
CA ILE A 148 7.09 15.47 -0.22
C ILE A 148 6.01 16.22 0.58
N PRO A 149 4.76 15.70 0.63
CA PRO A 149 3.74 16.29 1.47
C PRO A 149 4.17 16.31 2.94
N ASN A 150 4.01 17.46 3.62
CA ASN A 150 4.17 17.52 5.07
C ASN A 150 2.86 17.11 5.75
N SER A 151 2.66 15.80 5.90
CA SER A 151 1.50 15.21 6.58
C SER A 151 1.95 13.97 7.35
N HIS A 152 1.24 13.65 8.43
CA HIS A 152 1.48 12.40 9.13
C HIS A 152 1.22 11.17 8.23
N LEU A 153 0.33 11.30 7.23
CA LEU A 153 0.03 10.23 6.27
C LEU A 153 1.20 9.95 5.31
N SER A 154 2.06 10.94 5.10
CA SER A 154 3.25 10.86 4.25
C SER A 154 4.54 10.82 5.06
N SER A 155 4.46 10.65 6.40
CA SER A 155 5.63 10.65 7.29
C SER A 155 6.63 9.54 6.94
N ILE A 156 6.16 8.43 6.38
CA ILE A 156 7.02 7.36 5.86
C ILE A 156 8.04 7.88 4.84
N PHE A 157 7.70 8.89 4.03
CA PHE A 157 8.61 9.48 3.04
C PHE A 157 9.66 10.42 3.66
N SER A 158 9.53 10.80 4.94
CA SER A 158 10.61 11.49 5.66
C SER A 158 11.85 10.61 5.84
N SER A 159 11.67 9.29 5.83
CA SER A 159 12.77 8.31 5.88
C SER A 159 13.58 8.21 4.59
N LEU A 160 13.10 8.83 3.50
CA LEU A 160 13.59 8.58 2.17
C LEU A 160 15.01 9.11 1.97
N THR A 161 15.89 8.24 1.50
CA THR A 161 17.27 8.57 1.12
C THR A 161 17.62 8.09 -0.28
N THR A 162 18.74 8.58 -0.79
CA THR A 162 19.25 8.26 -2.13
C THR A 162 20.57 7.52 -1.99
N TYR A 163 20.81 6.53 -2.86
CA TYR A 163 22.06 5.78 -2.87
C TYR A 163 22.41 5.33 -4.31
N GLU A 164 23.68 4.99 -4.54
CA GLU A 164 24.19 4.62 -5.88
C GLU A 164 24.28 3.09 -6.12
N THR A 165 24.64 2.28 -5.13
CA THR A 165 24.91 0.83 -5.24
C THR A 165 23.86 -0.09 -4.62
N GLN A 166 23.15 -0.88 -5.45
CA GLN A 166 21.99 -1.64 -4.96
C GLN A 166 22.43 -2.84 -4.11
N PRO A 167 21.99 -2.97 -2.85
CA PRO A 167 22.21 -4.20 -2.11
C PRO A 167 21.40 -5.34 -2.73
N VAL A 168 21.91 -6.57 -2.60
CA VAL A 168 21.18 -7.79 -2.97
C VAL A 168 19.89 -7.84 -2.16
N THR A 169 18.74 -7.80 -2.83
CA THR A 169 17.43 -7.62 -2.21
C THR A 169 16.43 -8.62 -2.73
N GLN A 170 15.50 -9.01 -1.88
CA GLN A 170 14.32 -9.74 -2.30
C GLN A 170 13.44 -8.81 -3.14
N ILE A 171 13.18 -9.17 -4.39
CA ILE A 171 12.31 -8.41 -5.28
C ILE A 171 10.85 -8.77 -4.96
N ILE A 172 10.03 -7.75 -4.75
CA ILE A 172 8.57 -7.87 -4.64
C ILE A 172 8.01 -7.16 -5.86
N ASP A 173 7.54 -7.93 -6.84
CA ASP A 173 6.94 -7.42 -8.08
C ASP A 173 5.42 -7.31 -7.95
N GLU A 174 4.97 -6.60 -6.91
CA GLU A 174 3.56 -6.40 -6.61
C GLU A 174 3.30 -4.91 -6.37
N THR A 175 2.11 -4.45 -6.77
CA THR A 175 1.69 -3.08 -6.42
C THR A 175 1.35 -3.05 -4.94
N THR A 176 2.15 -2.34 -4.17
CA THR A 176 1.95 -2.19 -2.72
C THR A 176 1.43 -0.80 -2.42
N ILE A 177 0.33 -0.71 -1.68
CA ILE A 177 -0.20 0.55 -1.16
C ILE A 177 0.12 0.60 0.34
N ALA A 178 0.94 1.56 0.73
CA ALA A 178 1.21 1.84 2.13
C ALA A 178 0.22 2.92 2.62
N VAL A 179 -0.53 2.60 3.68
CA VAL A 179 -1.41 3.55 4.36
C VAL A 179 -0.92 3.69 5.79
N ASN A 180 -0.61 4.92 6.20
CA ASN A 180 -0.36 5.20 7.61
C ASN A 180 -1.70 5.53 8.26
N ARG A 181 -2.12 4.71 9.22
CA ARG A 181 -3.44 4.83 9.85
C ARG A 181 -3.33 5.50 11.21
N ARG A 182 -4.28 6.37 11.53
CA ARG A 182 -4.49 6.94 12.86
C ARG A 182 -5.76 6.37 13.51
N ASP A 183 -5.80 6.33 14.83
CA ASP A 183 -6.98 5.99 15.62
C ASP A 183 -7.54 4.60 15.26
N TYR A 184 -6.76 3.56 15.57
CA TYR A 184 -7.02 2.16 15.18
C TYR A 184 -8.41 1.63 15.59
N ALA A 185 -9.02 2.18 16.63
CA ALA A 185 -10.35 1.80 17.09
C ALA A 185 -11.51 2.57 16.40
N ASN A 186 -11.21 3.59 15.58
CA ASN A 186 -12.24 4.43 14.97
C ASN A 186 -12.68 3.85 13.61
N PHE A 187 -13.94 3.40 13.56
CA PHE A 187 -14.56 2.85 12.36
C PHE A 187 -14.58 3.85 11.19
N TYR A 188 -14.81 5.14 11.48
CA TYR A 188 -14.83 6.19 10.46
C TYR A 188 -13.50 6.28 9.69
N HIS A 189 -12.38 6.26 10.43
CA HIS A 189 -11.05 6.30 9.81
C HIS A 189 -10.76 5.03 9.01
N THR A 190 -11.20 3.86 9.49
CA THR A 190 -11.07 2.60 8.73
C THR A 190 -11.75 2.69 7.37
N ILE A 191 -13.00 3.16 7.33
CA ILE A 191 -13.77 3.27 6.09
C ILE A 191 -13.13 4.30 5.15
N THR A 192 -12.64 5.42 5.69
CA THR A 192 -11.95 6.46 4.93
C THR A 192 -10.66 5.93 4.30
N ASP A 193 -9.87 5.14 5.03
CA ASP A 193 -8.65 4.53 4.53
C ASP A 193 -8.95 3.52 3.40
N LEU A 194 -9.92 2.64 3.61
CA LEU A 194 -10.35 1.66 2.59
C LEU A 194 -10.87 2.36 1.32
N TYR A 195 -11.67 3.41 1.47
CA TYR A 195 -12.15 4.20 0.33
C TYR A 195 -10.98 4.89 -0.40
N THR A 196 -10.00 5.41 0.33
CA THR A 196 -8.79 6.02 -0.26
C THR A 196 -7.99 5.00 -1.07
N VAL A 197 -7.79 3.79 -0.53
CA VAL A 197 -7.14 2.67 -1.23
C VAL A 197 -7.90 2.32 -2.50
N TYR A 198 -9.22 2.19 -2.43
CA TYR A 198 -10.07 1.93 -3.59
C TYR A 198 -9.91 3.01 -4.68
N LEU A 199 -9.92 4.29 -4.30
CA LEU A 199 -9.70 5.39 -5.23
C LEU A 199 -8.30 5.36 -5.86
N LEU A 200 -7.26 5.02 -5.10
CA LEU A 200 -5.90 4.86 -5.64
C LEU A 200 -5.83 3.70 -6.64
N CYS A 201 -6.47 2.56 -6.35
CA CYS A 201 -6.58 1.45 -7.29
C CYS A 201 -7.28 1.90 -8.57
N CYS A 202 -8.42 2.59 -8.47
CA CYS A 202 -9.12 3.15 -9.63
C CYS A 202 -8.25 4.14 -10.44
N PHE A 203 -7.55 5.03 -9.74
CA PHE A 203 -6.67 6.04 -10.34
C PHE A 203 -5.56 5.40 -11.17
N PHE A 204 -4.95 4.34 -10.64
CA PHE A 204 -3.88 3.58 -11.30
C PHE A 204 -4.38 2.41 -12.16
N ARG A 205 -5.70 2.27 -12.34
CA ARG A 205 -6.34 1.17 -13.09
C ARG A 205 -5.88 -0.22 -12.62
N ARG A 206 -5.82 -0.40 -11.30
CA ARG A 206 -5.58 -1.68 -10.63
C ARG A 206 -6.90 -2.25 -10.13
N ASP A 207 -6.98 -3.58 -10.13
CA ASP A 207 -8.10 -4.30 -9.51
C ASP A 207 -7.98 -4.15 -7.98
N PRO A 208 -8.98 -3.57 -7.29
CA PRO A 208 -8.93 -3.32 -5.85
C PRO A 208 -9.09 -4.57 -4.99
#